data_AF-A0A925C6K7-F1
#
_entry.id   AF-A0A925C6K7-F1
#
_cell.length_a   1.000
_cell.length_b   1.000
_cell.length_c   1.000
_cell.angle_alpha   90.00
_cell.angle_beta   90.00
_cell.angle_gamma   90.00
#
_symmetry.space_group_name_H-M   'P 1'
#
loop_
_entity.id
_entity.type
_entity.pdbx_description
1 polymer ?
#
loop_
_entity_poly.entity_id
_entity_poly.type
_entity_poly.pdbx_seq_one_letter_code
_entity_poly.pdbx_strand_id
1 'polypeptide(L)'
;MANLVNSLSKAASSLARFRGPGRRNICGRALSLGFLAVAVPAAADPTQRSAPSLEHVLQSNDLTVLADVKHGVRDRIAFFSSPALFETIARSRVRHIAIEMPRVLGRQAMGIETEADVEAFAEDVLRTDHWHFVDPDHPDESSSATQHRVAFALGRQVLLAKRYGINPIFYDFNNPLGGFTTYKDPVYRCLANLDDMAWLRIGLDGKVTKAQRDAAIMRERLSHDDELAAYIEREVRAKGGGKLVVIPGYAHATMPGGISDRIAERLHAEATVVAIFKDRAEDRTFHAFLWEQSRMLSIDLSRPPHYYYTIGNDSLRRVEAPGRYVALDASRERDTPAICYQLAHSN
;
A
#
# COMPACT_ATOMS: atom_id res chain seq x y z
N MET A 1 21.62 38.74 18.81
CA MET A 1 22.38 39.54 17.81
C MET A 1 23.45 38.65 17.19
N ALA A 2 23.30 38.39 15.89
CA ALA A 2 24.32 38.12 14.88
C ALA A 2 25.52 37.16 15.16
N ASN A 3 25.41 35.94 14.58
CA ASN A 3 26.16 35.42 13.41
C ASN A 3 27.69 35.16 13.41
N LEU A 4 27.99 33.98 12.78
CA LEU A 4 29.15 33.57 11.95
C LEU A 4 30.47 33.13 12.67
N VAL A 5 31.27 32.13 12.25
CA VAL A 5 31.21 30.99 11.28
C VAL A 5 32.57 30.21 11.36
N ASN A 6 32.62 29.00 10.79
CA ASN A 6 33.75 28.10 10.41
C ASN A 6 34.28 27.10 11.47
N SER A 7 34.09 25.77 11.37
CA SER A 7 34.39 24.76 10.32
C SER A 7 35.88 24.34 10.26
N LEU A 8 36.18 23.09 10.63
CA LEU A 8 36.79 22.06 9.75
C LEU A 8 37.26 20.78 10.49
N SER A 9 37.19 19.66 9.74
CA SER A 9 38.05 18.46 9.78
C SER A 9 37.60 17.24 10.61
N LYS A 10 37.15 16.20 9.88
CA LYS A 10 37.50 14.76 10.01
C LYS A 10 36.57 13.96 9.09
N ALA A 11 36.94 12.91 8.39
CA ALA A 11 38.20 12.37 7.91
C ALA A 11 37.76 11.30 6.90
N ALA A 12 38.33 11.30 5.70
CA ALA A 12 38.15 10.22 4.74
C ALA A 12 39.54 9.68 4.37
N SER A 13 39.62 8.35 4.23
CA SER A 13 40.39 7.63 3.20
C SER A 13 41.35 6.55 3.73
N SER A 14 41.07 5.34 3.20
CA SER A 14 42.03 4.44 2.54
C SER A 14 42.68 3.32 3.35
N LEU A 15 42.06 2.14 3.22
CA LEU A 15 42.73 0.84 3.21
C LEU A 15 43.61 0.72 1.95
N ALA A 16 44.89 0.44 2.15
CA ALA A 16 45.72 -0.25 1.16
C ALA A 16 46.87 -0.97 1.87
N ARG A 17 46.86 -2.31 1.86
CA ARG A 17 48.04 -3.17 2.02
C ARG A 17 47.60 -4.62 1.84
N PHE A 18 47.97 -5.24 0.72
CA PHE A 18 48.51 -6.61 0.73
C PHE A 18 49.40 -6.82 -0.49
N ARG A 19 50.61 -7.30 -0.21
CA ARG A 19 51.72 -7.61 -1.12
C ARG A 19 51.57 -9.05 -1.63
N GLY A 20 51.81 -9.29 -2.92
CA GLY A 20 52.40 -10.56 -3.42
C GLY A 20 53.94 -10.49 -3.36
N PRO A 21 54.73 -11.41 -3.97
CA PRO A 21 54.36 -12.43 -4.98
C PRO A 21 55.11 -13.80 -4.85
N GLY A 22 54.81 -14.78 -5.73
CA GLY A 22 55.75 -15.89 -5.99
C GLY A 22 55.31 -17.07 -6.87
N ARG A 23 55.88 -17.13 -8.10
CA ARG A 23 56.29 -18.32 -8.93
C ARG A 23 55.19 -19.26 -9.48
N ARG A 24 55.28 -19.92 -10.65
CA ARG A 24 56.16 -20.00 -11.84
C ARG A 24 55.38 -20.82 -12.91
N ASN A 25 55.60 -20.49 -14.19
CA ASN A 25 55.49 -21.24 -15.47
C ASN A 25 54.81 -22.63 -15.55
N ILE A 26 54.09 -22.89 -16.65
CA ILE A 26 54.51 -23.81 -17.74
C ILE A 26 53.60 -23.62 -18.98
N CYS A 27 54.26 -23.73 -20.13
CA CYS A 27 53.78 -23.63 -21.50
C CYS A 27 53.01 -24.91 -21.91
N GLY A 28 51.97 -24.76 -22.73
CA GLY A 28 51.26 -25.89 -23.35
C GLY A 28 50.45 -25.42 -24.55
N ARG A 29 51.09 -25.36 -25.72
CA ARG A 29 50.41 -25.28 -27.02
C ARG A 29 49.80 -26.64 -27.33
N ALA A 30 48.48 -26.70 -27.53
CA ALA A 30 47.82 -27.79 -28.24
C ALA A 30 46.97 -27.17 -29.37
N LEU A 31 47.27 -27.62 -30.58
CA LEU A 31 46.57 -27.29 -31.83
C LEU A 31 45.28 -28.11 -31.94
N SER A 32 44.39 -27.59 -32.79
CA SER A 32 43.35 -28.28 -33.58
C SER A 32 42.08 -28.74 -32.87
N LEU A 33 40.95 -28.11 -33.22
CA LEU A 33 40.00 -28.62 -34.22
C LEU A 33 38.79 -27.68 -34.28
N GLY A 34 38.49 -27.20 -35.48
CA GLY A 34 37.31 -26.39 -35.74
C GLY A 34 36.04 -27.21 -35.50
N PHE A 35 35.21 -26.74 -34.59
CA PHE A 35 33.78 -26.98 -34.62
C PHE A 35 33.11 -25.63 -34.85
N LEU A 36 32.46 -25.49 -36.01
CA LEU A 36 31.41 -24.50 -36.20
C LEU A 36 30.33 -24.81 -35.14
N ALA A 37 30.31 -24.05 -34.05
CA ALA A 37 29.15 -24.03 -33.17
C ALA A 37 28.07 -23.22 -33.89
N VAL A 38 27.17 -23.93 -34.57
CA VAL A 38 25.87 -23.37 -34.94
C VAL A 38 25.21 -22.94 -33.64
N ALA A 39 25.14 -21.63 -33.40
CA ALA A 39 24.37 -21.06 -32.31
C ALA A 39 22.90 -21.34 -32.61
N VAL A 40 22.40 -22.48 -32.13
CA VAL A 40 20.97 -22.71 -32.00
C VAL A 40 20.50 -21.72 -30.94
N PRO A 41 19.62 -20.74 -31.26
CA PRO A 41 19.06 -19.91 -30.22
C PRO A 41 18.40 -20.85 -29.22
N ALA A 42 18.78 -20.74 -27.95
CA ALA A 42 18.13 -21.46 -26.87
C ALA A 42 16.63 -21.20 -27.00
N ALA A 43 15.89 -22.23 -27.39
CA ALA A 43 14.44 -22.19 -27.40
C ALA A 43 14.04 -21.82 -25.98
N ALA A 44 13.37 -20.66 -25.84
CA ALA A 44 12.76 -20.26 -24.60
C ALA A 44 11.91 -21.43 -24.11
N ASP A 45 12.13 -21.82 -22.85
CA ASP A 45 11.42 -22.90 -22.21
C ASP A 45 9.90 -22.68 -22.36
N PRO A 46 9.16 -23.58 -23.05
CA PRO A 46 7.73 -23.42 -23.31
C PRO A 46 6.87 -23.50 -22.03
N THR A 47 7.49 -23.69 -20.87
CA THR A 47 6.82 -23.67 -19.57
C THR A 47 6.79 -22.29 -18.89
N GLN A 48 7.50 -21.28 -19.41
CA GLN A 48 7.22 -19.88 -19.05
C GLN A 48 5.96 -19.42 -19.78
N ARG A 49 4.78 -19.84 -19.29
CA ARG A 49 3.54 -19.12 -19.59
C ARG A 49 3.80 -17.66 -19.22
N SER A 50 3.77 -16.75 -20.20
CA SER A 50 3.83 -15.32 -19.91
C SER A 50 2.80 -15.04 -18.83
N ALA A 51 3.24 -14.46 -17.72
CA ALA A 51 2.32 -14.14 -16.64
C ALA A 51 1.13 -13.36 -17.21
N PRO A 52 -0.10 -13.64 -16.74
CA PRO A 52 -1.29 -12.98 -17.27
C PRO A 52 -1.16 -11.46 -17.14
N SER A 53 -1.76 -10.68 -18.05
CA SER A 53 -1.84 -9.23 -17.85
C SER A 53 -2.76 -8.90 -16.67
N LEU A 54 -2.66 -7.69 -16.12
CA LEU A 54 -3.61 -7.22 -15.10
C LEU A 54 -5.06 -7.29 -15.61
N GLU A 55 -5.26 -6.99 -16.90
CA GLU A 55 -6.56 -7.14 -17.57
C GLU A 55 -7.06 -8.59 -17.51
N HIS A 56 -6.20 -9.57 -17.80
CA HIS A 56 -6.60 -10.98 -17.73
C HIS A 56 -7.01 -11.40 -16.30
N VAL A 57 -6.32 -10.88 -15.28
CA VAL A 57 -6.71 -11.11 -13.87
C VAL A 57 -8.09 -10.53 -13.59
N LEU A 58 -8.35 -9.28 -13.99
CA LEU A 58 -9.66 -8.64 -13.79
C LEU A 58 -10.79 -9.34 -14.59
N GLN A 59 -10.48 -9.83 -15.79
CA GLN A 59 -11.43 -10.57 -16.62
C GLN A 59 -11.78 -11.94 -16.03
N SER A 60 -10.84 -12.59 -15.35
CA SER A 60 -11.02 -13.96 -14.86
C SER A 60 -11.61 -14.04 -13.45
N ASN A 61 -11.65 -12.94 -12.71
CA ASN A 61 -12.07 -12.92 -11.31
C ASN A 61 -13.26 -11.97 -11.07
N ASP A 62 -14.12 -12.34 -10.13
CA ASP A 62 -15.27 -11.52 -9.73
C ASP A 62 -14.92 -10.50 -8.62
N LEU A 63 -13.90 -10.81 -7.81
CA LEU A 63 -13.34 -9.94 -6.78
C LEU A 63 -11.82 -9.83 -6.96
N THR A 64 -11.35 -8.63 -7.30
CA THR A 64 -9.92 -8.32 -7.37
C THR A 64 -9.55 -7.26 -6.35
N VAL A 65 -8.51 -7.50 -5.57
CA VAL A 65 -8.00 -6.56 -4.57
C VAL A 65 -6.67 -6.01 -5.06
N LEU A 66 -6.62 -4.72 -5.40
CA LEU A 66 -5.40 -4.03 -5.81
C LEU A 66 -4.77 -3.39 -4.57
N ALA A 67 -3.91 -4.15 -3.90
CA ALA A 67 -3.31 -3.76 -2.63
C ALA A 67 -2.24 -2.67 -2.82
N ASP A 68 -2.50 -1.48 -2.26
CA ASP A 68 -1.52 -0.40 -2.16
C ASP A 68 -0.50 -0.74 -1.08
N VAL A 69 0.71 -1.08 -1.50
CA VAL A 69 1.79 -1.54 -0.61
C VAL A 69 2.29 -0.44 0.33
N LYS A 70 2.15 0.84 -0.04
CA LYS A 70 2.64 1.98 0.74
C LYS A 70 2.03 3.28 0.17
N HIS A 71 1.08 3.85 0.91
CA HIS A 71 0.39 5.08 0.53
C HIS A 71 1.35 6.28 0.37
N GLY A 72 0.99 7.28 -0.41
CA GLY A 72 1.78 8.52 -0.55
C GLY A 72 2.89 8.47 -1.62
N VAL A 73 3.22 7.28 -2.15
CA VAL A 73 4.24 7.16 -3.21
C VAL A 73 3.71 7.64 -4.56
N ARG A 74 4.42 8.60 -5.14
CA ARG A 74 4.05 9.30 -6.38
C ARG A 74 3.61 8.37 -7.51
N ASP A 75 4.37 7.32 -7.79
CA ASP A 75 4.13 6.43 -8.92
C ASP A 75 2.85 5.60 -8.73
N ARG A 76 2.57 5.17 -7.49
CA ARG A 76 1.31 4.49 -7.16
C ARG A 76 0.11 5.41 -7.20
N ILE A 77 0.24 6.64 -6.67
CA ILE A 77 -0.81 7.64 -6.76
C ILE A 77 -1.18 7.89 -8.23
N ALA A 78 -0.18 8.01 -9.10
CA ALA A 78 -0.38 8.16 -10.55
C ALA A 78 -1.03 6.92 -11.18
N PHE A 79 -0.60 5.71 -10.79
CA PHE A 79 -1.18 4.45 -11.29
C PHE A 79 -2.66 4.30 -10.92
N PHE A 80 -3.00 4.44 -9.64
CA PHE A 80 -4.37 4.30 -9.14
C PHE A 80 -5.32 5.39 -9.66
N SER A 81 -4.81 6.52 -10.15
CA SER A 81 -5.59 7.59 -10.79
C SER A 81 -5.36 7.69 -12.31
N SER A 82 -4.85 6.62 -12.94
CA SER A 82 -4.53 6.63 -14.37
C SER A 82 -5.74 6.26 -15.24
N PRO A 83 -5.95 6.94 -16.39
CA PRO A 83 -6.95 6.52 -17.37
C PRO A 83 -6.76 5.07 -17.84
N ALA A 84 -5.51 4.62 -18.02
CA ALA A 84 -5.19 3.27 -18.49
C ALA A 84 -5.69 2.17 -17.53
N LEU A 85 -5.58 2.38 -16.21
CA LEU A 85 -6.13 1.46 -15.22
C LEU A 85 -7.66 1.42 -15.30
N PHE A 86 -8.32 2.57 -15.32
CA PHE A 86 -9.79 2.63 -15.37
C PHE A 86 -10.36 2.08 -16.68
N GLU A 87 -9.71 2.32 -17.81
CA GLU A 87 -10.04 1.69 -19.09
C GLU A 87 -9.90 0.17 -19.00
N THR A 88 -8.83 -0.33 -18.38
CA THR A 88 -8.62 -1.77 -18.18
C THR A 88 -9.69 -2.39 -17.27
N ILE A 89 -10.05 -1.72 -16.18
CA ILE A 89 -11.14 -2.11 -15.28
C ILE A 89 -12.47 -2.18 -16.06
N ALA A 90 -12.78 -1.16 -16.86
CA ALA A 90 -14.00 -1.10 -17.66
C ALA A 90 -14.07 -2.20 -18.74
N ARG A 91 -12.99 -2.40 -19.51
CA ARG A 91 -12.90 -3.47 -20.52
C ARG A 91 -13.01 -4.87 -19.91
N SER A 92 -12.59 -5.02 -18.66
CA SER A 92 -12.76 -6.26 -17.88
C SER A 92 -14.17 -6.48 -17.34
N ARG A 93 -15.11 -5.59 -17.67
CA ARG A 93 -16.52 -5.60 -17.23
C ARG A 93 -16.66 -5.52 -15.70
N VAL A 94 -15.72 -4.84 -15.04
CA VAL A 94 -15.85 -4.50 -13.63
C VAL A 94 -16.94 -3.45 -13.48
N ARG A 95 -17.89 -3.68 -12.58
CA ARG A 95 -19.03 -2.77 -12.37
C ARG A 95 -18.84 -1.85 -11.18
N HIS A 96 -18.03 -2.25 -10.21
CA HIS A 96 -17.82 -1.53 -8.97
C HIS A 96 -16.34 -1.34 -8.69
N ILE A 97 -15.97 -0.17 -8.18
CA ILE A 97 -14.65 0.11 -7.63
C ILE A 97 -14.80 0.65 -6.20
N ALA A 98 -14.26 -0.07 -5.22
CA ALA A 98 -14.22 0.37 -3.84
C ALA A 98 -12.88 1.10 -3.56
N ILE A 99 -12.99 2.39 -3.24
CA ILE A 99 -11.88 3.32 -3.02
C ILE A 99 -11.78 3.59 -1.52
N GLU A 100 -10.57 3.43 -0.96
CA GLU A 100 -10.26 3.76 0.45
C GLU A 100 -10.26 5.28 0.63
N MET A 101 -11.47 5.84 0.67
CA MET A 101 -11.75 7.25 0.89
C MET A 101 -12.93 7.37 1.86
N PRO A 102 -12.89 8.32 2.82
CA PRO A 102 -13.98 8.58 3.73
C PRO A 102 -15.29 8.79 3.01
N ARG A 103 -16.35 8.17 3.53
CA ARG A 103 -17.71 8.28 2.95
C ARG A 103 -18.16 9.72 2.74
N VAL A 104 -17.81 10.65 3.64
CA VAL A 104 -18.16 12.08 3.51
C VAL A 104 -17.43 12.75 2.35
N LEU A 105 -16.12 12.50 2.20
CA LEU A 105 -15.34 13.01 1.09
C LEU A 105 -15.80 12.40 -0.23
N GLY A 106 -16.14 11.11 -0.21
CA GLY A 106 -16.74 10.45 -1.36
C GLY A 106 -18.05 11.07 -1.81
N ARG A 107 -18.96 11.41 -0.88
CA ARG A 107 -20.19 12.13 -1.21
C ARG A 107 -19.93 13.49 -1.85
N GLN A 108 -18.93 14.24 -1.36
CA GLN A 108 -18.51 15.50 -1.96
C GLN A 108 -17.93 15.29 -3.36
N ALA A 109 -17.05 14.30 -3.52
CA ALA A 109 -16.38 13.97 -4.77
C ALA A 109 -17.36 13.52 -5.88
N MET A 110 -18.56 13.03 -5.54
CA MET A 110 -19.57 12.70 -6.55
C MET A 110 -20.00 13.90 -7.41
N GLY A 111 -19.80 15.14 -6.94
CA GLY A 111 -20.05 16.36 -7.72
C GLY A 111 -19.01 16.68 -8.79
N ILE A 112 -17.91 15.93 -8.88
CA ILE A 112 -16.83 16.16 -9.85
C ILE A 112 -17.29 15.73 -11.26
N GLU A 113 -17.26 16.64 -12.23
CA GLU A 113 -17.55 16.34 -13.65
C GLU A 113 -16.35 16.61 -14.58
N THR A 114 -15.40 17.44 -14.13
CA THR A 114 -14.25 17.90 -14.90
C THR A 114 -12.95 17.80 -14.11
N GLU A 115 -11.81 17.91 -14.79
CA GLU A 115 -10.50 17.99 -14.10
C GLU A 115 -10.38 19.28 -13.25
N ALA A 116 -11.10 20.35 -13.61
CA ALA A 116 -11.15 21.56 -12.79
C ALA A 116 -11.88 21.32 -11.45
N ASP A 117 -12.93 20.49 -11.45
CA ASP A 117 -13.62 20.09 -10.22
C ASP A 117 -12.73 19.18 -9.35
N VAL A 118 -11.86 18.37 -9.97
CA VAL A 118 -10.86 17.57 -9.23
C VAL A 118 -9.89 18.49 -8.47
N GLU A 119 -9.39 19.53 -9.14
CA GLU A 119 -8.50 20.52 -8.52
C GLU A 119 -9.22 21.24 -7.36
N ALA A 120 -10.44 21.72 -7.58
CA ALA A 120 -11.24 22.38 -6.56
C ALA A 120 -11.53 21.46 -5.36
N PHE A 121 -11.84 20.18 -5.62
CA PHE A 121 -12.00 19.18 -4.57
C PHE A 121 -10.71 19.01 -3.76
N ALA A 122 -9.55 18.93 -4.41
CA ALA A 122 -8.27 18.78 -3.74
C ALA A 122 -7.96 20.00 -2.84
N GLU A 123 -8.13 21.21 -3.36
CA GLU A 123 -7.95 22.45 -2.60
C GLU A 123 -8.89 22.53 -1.38
N ASP A 124 -10.15 22.12 -1.53
CA ASP A 124 -11.10 22.08 -0.42
C ASP A 124 -10.70 21.09 0.66
N VAL A 125 -10.26 19.88 0.30
CA VAL A 125 -9.76 18.90 1.25
C VAL A 125 -8.58 19.47 2.04
N LEU A 126 -7.62 20.11 1.36
CA LEU A 126 -6.45 20.72 2.00
C LEU A 126 -6.84 21.85 2.96
N ARG A 127 -7.81 22.68 2.58
CA ARG A 127 -8.27 23.81 3.40
C ARG A 127 -8.90 23.36 4.72
N THR A 128 -9.47 22.15 4.78
CA THR A 128 -10.06 21.63 6.02
C THR A 128 -9.02 21.24 7.07
N ASP A 129 -7.76 21.02 6.69
CA ASP A 129 -6.66 20.59 7.57
C ASP A 129 -6.98 19.36 8.44
N HIS A 130 -7.97 18.56 8.01
CA HIS A 130 -8.43 17.37 8.72
C HIS A 130 -7.77 16.09 8.21
N TRP A 131 -7.02 16.17 7.11
CA TRP A 131 -6.45 15.02 6.40
C TRP A 131 -4.97 15.21 6.12
N HIS A 132 -4.15 14.25 6.57
CA HIS A 132 -2.70 14.29 6.44
C HIS A 132 -2.11 12.96 5.92
N PHE A 133 -1.56 13.00 4.71
CA PHE A 133 -0.68 12.01 4.10
C PHE A 133 0.80 12.37 4.25
N VAL A 134 1.62 11.40 4.66
CA VAL A 134 3.07 11.53 4.62
C VAL A 134 3.55 10.86 3.34
N ASP A 135 4.47 11.50 2.60
CA ASP A 135 5.21 10.80 1.55
C ASP A 135 6.22 9.92 2.26
N PRO A 136 6.07 8.59 2.24
CA PRO A 136 6.93 7.75 3.06
C PRO A 136 8.27 7.45 2.37
N ASP A 137 8.50 7.92 1.14
CA ASP A 137 9.82 8.00 0.53
C ASP A 137 10.55 9.29 0.96
N HIS A 138 9.80 10.29 1.45
CA HIS A 138 10.31 11.59 1.91
C HIS A 138 9.63 12.00 3.24
N PRO A 139 9.77 11.20 4.32
CA PRO A 139 8.95 11.34 5.54
C PRO A 139 9.18 12.64 6.31
N ASP A 140 10.31 13.31 6.08
CA ASP A 140 10.67 14.59 6.71
C ASP A 140 10.16 15.80 5.92
N GLU A 141 9.56 15.59 4.75
CA GLU A 141 8.98 16.66 3.93
C GLU A 141 7.50 16.85 4.29
N SER A 142 7.21 17.87 5.11
CA SER A 142 5.85 18.40 5.21
C SER A 142 5.49 19.00 3.87
N SER A 143 4.78 18.22 3.06
CA SER A 143 4.54 18.59 1.68
C SER A 143 3.04 18.72 1.45
N SER A 144 2.57 19.97 1.47
CA SER A 144 1.28 20.35 0.88
C SER A 144 1.13 19.78 -0.53
N ALA A 145 2.24 19.60 -1.26
CA ALA A 145 2.24 18.96 -2.58
C ALA A 145 1.93 17.46 -2.53
N THR A 146 2.35 16.72 -1.49
CA THR A 146 1.96 15.31 -1.32
C THR A 146 0.48 15.19 -0.95
N GLN A 147 0.01 16.04 -0.02
CA GLN A 147 -1.41 16.10 0.33
C GLN A 147 -2.28 16.38 -0.89
N HIS A 148 -1.90 17.41 -1.66
CA HIS A 148 -2.57 17.80 -2.88
C HIS A 148 -2.60 16.65 -3.89
N ARG A 149 -1.45 16.00 -4.12
CA ARG A 149 -1.34 14.88 -5.05
C ARG A 149 -2.29 13.73 -4.69
N VAL A 150 -2.40 13.39 -3.41
CA VAL A 150 -3.32 12.32 -2.97
C VAL A 150 -4.77 12.76 -3.12
N ALA A 151 -5.13 13.96 -2.67
CA ALA A 151 -6.50 14.48 -2.77
C ALA A 151 -6.95 14.61 -4.23
N PHE A 152 -6.08 15.14 -5.10
CA PHE A 152 -6.28 15.22 -6.54
C PHE A 152 -6.50 13.83 -7.15
N ALA A 153 -5.66 12.85 -6.79
CA ALA A 153 -5.79 11.49 -7.30
C ALA A 153 -7.09 10.80 -6.87
N LEU A 154 -7.56 11.04 -5.64
CA LEU A 154 -8.86 10.54 -5.17
C LEU A 154 -10.02 11.15 -5.94
N GLY A 155 -10.03 12.48 -6.13
CA GLY A 155 -11.03 13.14 -6.96
C GLY A 155 -11.00 12.63 -8.41
N ARG A 156 -9.79 12.41 -8.96
CA ARG A 156 -9.61 11.86 -10.30
C ARG A 156 -10.08 10.42 -10.43
N GLN A 157 -9.92 9.58 -9.41
CA GLN A 157 -10.51 8.23 -9.39
C GLN A 157 -12.03 8.29 -9.53
N VAL A 158 -12.70 9.23 -8.88
CA VAL A 158 -14.15 9.43 -9.01
C VAL A 158 -14.53 9.90 -10.41
N LEU A 159 -13.82 10.89 -10.95
CA LEU A 159 -14.02 11.38 -12.32
C LEU A 159 -13.88 10.26 -13.35
N LEU A 160 -12.83 9.44 -13.24
CA LEU A 160 -12.58 8.32 -14.14
C LEU A 160 -13.63 7.22 -13.95
N ALA A 161 -14.01 6.87 -12.72
CA ALA A 161 -15.09 5.90 -12.48
C ALA A 161 -16.37 6.31 -13.22
N LYS A 162 -16.78 7.59 -13.11
CA LYS A 162 -17.95 8.14 -13.80
C LYS A 162 -17.79 8.08 -15.33
N ARG A 163 -16.65 8.54 -15.87
CA ARG A 163 -16.38 8.54 -17.32
C ARG A 163 -16.44 7.14 -17.94
N TYR A 164 -16.00 6.12 -17.21
CA TYR A 164 -15.98 4.74 -17.68
C TYR A 164 -17.22 3.93 -17.26
N GLY A 165 -18.23 4.53 -16.63
CA GLY A 165 -19.45 3.85 -16.22
C GLY A 165 -19.27 2.82 -15.09
N ILE A 166 -18.22 2.99 -14.27
CA ILE A 166 -17.94 2.15 -13.10
C ILE A 166 -18.54 2.82 -11.87
N ASN A 167 -19.22 2.06 -11.02
CA ASN A 167 -19.81 2.59 -9.79
C ASN A 167 -18.74 2.74 -8.70
N PRO A 168 -18.41 3.96 -8.24
CA PRO A 168 -17.54 4.12 -7.10
C PRO A 168 -18.25 3.75 -5.79
N ILE A 169 -17.50 3.15 -4.87
CA ILE A 169 -17.89 2.84 -3.50
C ILE A 169 -16.82 3.45 -2.59
N PHE A 170 -17.22 4.35 -1.70
CA PHE A 170 -16.32 4.98 -0.72
C PHE A 170 -16.58 4.31 0.62
N TYR A 171 -15.60 3.56 1.13
CA TYR A 171 -15.87 2.64 2.23
C TYR A 171 -15.25 3.06 3.56
N ASP A 172 -14.21 3.90 3.55
CA ASP A 172 -13.48 4.28 4.75
C ASP A 172 -14.31 5.19 5.68
N PHE A 173 -13.91 5.25 6.94
CA PHE A 173 -14.55 6.07 7.95
C PHE A 173 -14.26 7.55 7.76
N ASN A 174 -15.21 8.40 8.18
CA ASN A 174 -14.96 9.84 8.31
C ASN A 174 -13.94 10.15 9.40
N ASN A 175 -13.78 9.24 10.35
CA ASN A 175 -12.75 9.24 11.37
C ASN A 175 -12.08 7.85 11.36
N PRO A 176 -10.86 7.70 10.83
CA PRO A 176 -10.19 6.40 10.72
C PRO A 176 -9.81 5.78 12.07
N LEU A 177 -10.10 6.45 13.19
CA LEU A 177 -9.78 6.03 14.56
C LEU A 177 -11.01 5.85 15.45
N GLY A 178 -12.21 5.73 14.89
CA GLY A 178 -13.42 5.44 15.66
C GLY A 178 -13.73 6.46 16.77
N GLY A 179 -13.94 5.99 18.00
CA GLY A 179 -14.34 6.78 19.18
C GLY A 179 -13.21 7.40 20.01
N PHE A 180 -11.96 7.31 19.56
CA PHE A 180 -10.81 7.89 20.28
C PHE A 180 -10.83 9.43 20.19
N THR A 181 -10.80 10.09 21.35
CA THR A 181 -10.74 11.56 21.48
C THR A 181 -9.42 11.99 22.12
N THR A 182 -8.86 13.13 21.71
CA THR A 182 -7.71 13.76 22.37
C THR A 182 -8.14 15.08 23.03
N TYR A 183 -7.41 15.52 24.06
CA TYR A 183 -7.79 16.63 24.95
C TYR A 183 -7.98 18.01 24.27
N LYS A 184 -7.63 18.16 22.97
CA LYS A 184 -7.80 19.40 22.18
C LYS A 184 -8.01 19.21 20.65
N ASP A 185 -8.89 18.32 20.19
CA ASP A 185 -9.59 18.51 18.89
C ASP A 185 -10.76 17.52 18.66
N PRO A 186 -11.90 17.92 18.04
CA PRO A 186 -13.07 17.07 17.84
C PRO A 186 -12.96 15.97 16.76
N VAL A 187 -12.00 15.98 15.83
CA VAL A 187 -11.89 14.92 14.79
C VAL A 187 -10.43 14.64 14.35
N TYR A 188 -9.44 14.87 15.24
CA TYR A 188 -7.99 14.67 15.09
C TYR A 188 -7.12 15.83 14.57
N ARG A 189 -6.25 16.34 15.44
CA ARG A 189 -4.86 16.69 15.10
C ARG A 189 -4.02 15.42 15.06
N CYS A 190 -3.94 14.73 13.92
CA CYS A 190 -2.95 13.67 13.71
C CYS A 190 -1.56 14.22 13.31
N LEU A 191 -1.25 15.45 13.69
CA LEU A 191 0.11 15.94 13.98
C LEU A 191 -0.01 16.81 15.23
N ALA A 192 -0.38 16.21 16.37
CA ALA A 192 -0.21 16.89 17.64
C ALA A 192 1.23 17.40 17.70
N ASN A 193 1.40 18.72 17.85
CA ASN A 193 2.68 19.42 17.94
C ASN A 193 3.73 18.52 18.60
N LEU A 194 4.63 17.97 17.77
CA LEU A 194 5.40 16.75 18.05
C LEU A 194 6.35 16.88 19.23
N ASP A 195 6.54 18.10 19.70
CA ASP A 195 7.47 18.44 20.77
C ASP A 195 6.84 18.35 22.18
N ASP A 196 5.51 18.39 22.33
CA ASP A 196 4.91 18.74 23.64
C ASP A 196 3.65 17.97 24.13
N MET A 197 3.12 16.94 23.45
CA MET A 197 1.84 16.33 23.87
C MET A 197 1.95 14.99 24.61
N ALA A 198 1.53 15.00 25.88
CA ALA A 198 1.17 13.81 26.67
C ALA A 198 -0.20 13.26 26.20
N TRP A 199 -0.22 12.01 25.73
CA TRP A 199 -1.46 11.31 25.43
C TRP A 199 -2.13 10.88 26.74
N LEU A 200 -3.28 11.47 27.07
CA LEU A 200 -4.13 10.98 28.15
C LEU A 200 -4.86 9.73 27.65
N ARG A 201 -4.31 8.57 28.01
CA ARG A 201 -4.98 7.27 27.90
C ARG A 201 -6.25 7.34 28.76
N ILE A 202 -7.43 7.06 28.20
CA ILE A 202 -8.56 6.70 29.05
C ILE A 202 -8.20 5.31 29.64
N GLY A 203 -7.74 5.32 30.90
CA GLY A 203 -7.59 4.12 31.72
C GLY A 203 -6.19 3.55 31.90
N LEU A 204 -5.11 4.21 31.46
CA LEU A 204 -3.76 3.68 31.61
C LEU A 204 -2.72 4.80 31.82
N ASP A 205 -2.05 4.80 32.97
CA ASP A 205 -1.01 5.78 33.29
C ASP A 205 0.29 5.55 32.46
N GLY A 206 0.94 6.62 31.98
CA GLY A 206 2.31 6.59 31.43
C GLY A 206 2.55 7.29 30.08
N LYS A 207 3.83 7.53 29.75
CA LYS A 207 4.28 8.06 28.45
C LYS A 207 4.28 6.94 27.39
N VAL A 208 3.58 7.12 26.27
CA VAL A 208 3.52 6.17 25.13
C VAL A 208 4.55 6.57 24.07
N THR A 209 5.28 5.61 23.48
CA THR A 209 6.21 5.90 22.37
C THR A 209 5.46 6.08 21.04
N LYS A 210 6.07 6.76 20.05
CA LYS A 210 5.51 6.91 18.70
C LYS A 210 5.12 5.54 18.09
N ALA A 211 6.01 4.54 18.20
CA ALA A 211 5.76 3.21 17.65
C ALA A 211 4.55 2.52 18.30
N GLN A 212 4.39 2.63 19.63
CA GLN A 212 3.23 2.06 20.34
C GLN A 212 1.92 2.76 19.96
N ARG A 213 1.96 4.08 19.75
CA ARG A 213 0.81 4.86 19.27
C ARG A 213 0.42 4.45 17.86
N ASP A 214 1.37 4.46 16.93
CA ASP A 214 1.13 4.11 15.53
C ASP A 214 0.62 2.65 15.41
N ALA A 215 1.12 1.75 16.28
CA ALA A 215 0.62 0.39 16.38
C ALA A 215 -0.85 0.30 16.85
N ALA A 216 -1.22 1.04 17.88
CA ALA A 216 -2.58 1.10 18.37
C ALA A 216 -3.56 1.63 17.31
N ILE A 217 -3.16 2.71 16.64
CA ILE A 217 -3.91 3.31 15.53
C ILE A 217 -4.15 2.27 14.43
N MET A 218 -3.11 1.58 13.98
CA MET A 218 -3.23 0.59 12.92
C MET A 218 -4.07 -0.62 13.34
N ARG A 219 -3.97 -1.09 14.59
CA ARG A 219 -4.84 -2.15 15.11
C ARG A 219 -6.30 -1.73 15.14
N GLU A 220 -6.57 -0.50 15.55
CA GLU A 220 -7.92 0.05 15.51
C GLU A 220 -8.43 0.14 14.07
N ARG A 221 -7.61 0.60 13.11
CA ARG A 221 -8.00 0.59 11.69
C ARG A 221 -8.36 -0.83 11.20
N LEU A 222 -7.56 -1.83 11.56
CA LEU A 222 -7.76 -3.23 11.17
C LEU A 222 -8.98 -3.87 11.86
N SER A 223 -9.35 -3.44 13.07
CA SER A 223 -10.50 -3.99 13.81
C SER A 223 -11.84 -3.71 13.11
N HIS A 224 -11.88 -2.70 12.24
CA HIS A 224 -13.08 -2.31 11.52
C HIS A 224 -13.25 -2.96 10.14
N ASP A 225 -12.34 -3.84 9.72
CA ASP A 225 -12.39 -4.48 8.38
C ASP A 225 -13.72 -5.18 8.10
N ASP A 226 -14.36 -5.75 9.12
CA ASP A 226 -15.67 -6.39 8.96
C ASP A 226 -16.79 -5.37 8.65
N GLU A 227 -16.78 -4.20 9.29
CA GLU A 227 -17.74 -3.14 9.00
C GLU A 227 -17.50 -2.55 7.61
N LEU A 228 -16.23 -2.33 7.24
CA LEU A 228 -15.84 -1.86 5.91
C LEU A 228 -16.31 -2.85 4.83
N ALA A 229 -16.10 -4.15 5.04
CA ALA A 229 -16.55 -5.19 4.14
C ALA A 229 -18.08 -5.27 4.03
N ALA A 230 -18.80 -5.15 5.15
CA ALA A 230 -20.27 -5.12 5.18
C ALA A 230 -20.82 -3.89 4.43
N TYR A 231 -20.16 -2.74 4.54
CA TYR A 231 -20.52 -1.54 3.78
C TYR A 231 -20.36 -1.78 2.27
N ILE A 232 -19.22 -2.33 1.84
CA ILE A 232 -18.95 -2.62 0.43
C ILE A 232 -19.97 -3.62 -0.12
N GLU A 233 -20.25 -4.69 0.60
CA GLU A 233 -21.22 -5.70 0.17
C GLU A 233 -22.62 -5.11 -0.01
N ARG A 234 -23.09 -4.29 0.95
CA ARG A 234 -24.37 -3.60 0.84
C ARG A 234 -24.44 -2.71 -0.40
N GLU A 235 -23.38 -1.95 -0.68
CA GLU A 235 -23.32 -1.06 -1.85
C GLU A 235 -23.31 -1.85 -3.17
N VAL A 236 -22.55 -2.94 -3.26
CA VAL A 236 -22.53 -3.83 -4.42
C VAL A 236 -23.93 -4.41 -4.66
N ARG A 237 -24.60 -4.92 -3.62
CA ARG A 237 -25.96 -5.48 -3.75
C ARG A 237 -26.98 -4.41 -4.15
N ALA A 238 -26.97 -3.26 -3.51
CA ALA A 238 -27.88 -2.14 -3.79
C ALA A 238 -27.75 -1.64 -5.23
N LYS A 239 -26.56 -1.72 -5.82
CA LYS A 239 -26.26 -1.34 -7.20
C LYS A 239 -26.33 -2.53 -8.18
N GLY A 240 -27.00 -3.62 -7.80
CA GLY A 240 -27.36 -4.74 -8.67
C GLY A 240 -26.29 -5.81 -8.86
N GLY A 241 -25.30 -5.92 -7.96
CA GLY A 241 -24.23 -6.92 -8.01
C GLY A 241 -23.25 -6.72 -9.15
N GLY A 242 -22.41 -7.72 -9.41
CA GLY A 242 -21.39 -7.72 -10.46
C GLY A 242 -19.97 -7.63 -9.92
N LYS A 243 -19.00 -7.63 -10.84
CA LYS A 243 -17.58 -7.66 -10.51
C LYS A 243 -17.11 -6.42 -9.74
N LEU A 244 -16.24 -6.64 -8.78
CA LEU A 244 -15.73 -5.63 -7.85
C LEU A 244 -14.19 -5.59 -7.89
N VAL A 245 -13.66 -4.37 -7.98
CA VAL A 245 -12.26 -4.07 -7.64
C VAL A 245 -12.24 -3.32 -6.31
N VAL A 246 -11.38 -3.71 -5.38
CA VAL A 246 -11.16 -3.03 -4.09
C VAL A 246 -9.73 -2.51 -4.06
N ILE A 247 -9.54 -1.25 -3.63
CA ILE A 247 -8.23 -0.64 -3.42
C ILE A 247 -8.05 -0.37 -1.92
N PRO A 248 -7.44 -1.28 -1.16
CA PRO A 248 -7.06 -1.05 0.23
C PRO A 248 -5.54 -0.91 0.39
N GLY A 249 -5.12 -0.41 1.55
CA GLY A 249 -3.76 -0.62 2.06
C GLY A 249 -3.43 -2.10 2.20
N TYR A 250 -2.18 -2.47 1.94
CA TYR A 250 -1.76 -3.88 1.84
C TYR A 250 -1.99 -4.73 3.09
N ALA A 251 -1.88 -4.14 4.29
CA ALA A 251 -2.15 -4.85 5.54
C ALA A 251 -3.61 -5.35 5.59
N HIS A 252 -4.58 -4.49 5.28
CA HIS A 252 -6.01 -4.87 5.17
C HIS A 252 -6.21 -5.97 4.12
N ALA A 253 -5.46 -5.90 3.00
CA ALA A 253 -5.61 -6.84 1.90
C ALA A 253 -5.16 -8.28 2.21
N THR A 254 -4.16 -8.44 3.08
CA THR A 254 -3.45 -9.73 3.25
C THR A 254 -3.58 -10.33 4.64
N MET A 255 -3.99 -9.55 5.64
CA MET A 255 -4.21 -10.07 6.99
C MET A 255 -5.28 -11.19 6.98
N PRO A 256 -5.04 -12.34 7.64
CA PRO A 256 -6.07 -13.34 7.86
C PRO A 256 -7.34 -12.76 8.51
N GLY A 257 -8.50 -12.97 7.89
CA GLY A 257 -9.76 -12.40 8.37
C GLY A 257 -9.90 -10.88 8.17
N GLY A 258 -8.97 -10.26 7.43
CA GLY A 258 -9.03 -8.85 7.02
C GLY A 258 -9.99 -8.62 5.85
N ILE A 259 -9.96 -7.41 5.28
CA ILE A 259 -10.98 -6.93 4.34
C ILE A 259 -11.21 -7.86 3.13
N SER A 260 -10.15 -8.45 2.56
CA SER A 260 -10.25 -9.35 1.40
C SER A 260 -11.07 -10.61 1.72
N ASP A 261 -10.78 -11.25 2.86
CA ASP A 261 -11.48 -12.46 3.30
C ASP A 261 -12.94 -12.15 3.63
N ARG A 262 -13.19 -11.03 4.32
CA ARG A 262 -14.54 -10.62 4.73
C ARG A 262 -15.42 -10.31 3.53
N ILE A 263 -14.90 -9.62 2.52
CA ILE A 263 -15.64 -9.34 1.29
C ILE A 263 -15.88 -10.64 0.50
N ALA A 264 -14.86 -11.49 0.38
CA ALA A 264 -14.97 -12.78 -0.30
C ALA A 264 -16.09 -13.66 0.31
N GLU A 265 -16.11 -13.78 1.64
CA GLU A 265 -17.13 -14.51 2.38
C GLU A 265 -18.53 -13.93 2.13
N ARG A 266 -18.69 -12.60 2.25
CA ARG A 266 -19.98 -11.91 2.13
C ARG A 266 -20.56 -11.90 0.70
N LEU A 267 -19.69 -11.85 -0.31
CA LEU A 267 -20.07 -11.85 -1.72
C LEU A 267 -20.07 -13.25 -2.35
N HIS A 268 -19.65 -14.28 -1.62
CA HIS A 268 -19.46 -15.64 -2.12
C HIS A 268 -18.56 -15.69 -3.37
N ALA A 269 -17.45 -14.96 -3.33
CA ALA A 269 -16.49 -14.84 -4.43
C ALA A 269 -15.06 -15.10 -3.94
N GLU A 270 -14.20 -15.63 -4.80
CA GLU A 270 -12.77 -15.76 -4.49
C GLU A 270 -12.07 -14.41 -4.64
N ALA A 271 -11.36 -13.96 -3.60
CA ALA A 271 -10.57 -12.74 -3.66
C ALA A 271 -9.20 -13.00 -4.32
N THR A 272 -8.96 -12.36 -5.47
CA THR A 272 -7.61 -12.32 -6.06
C THR A 272 -6.88 -11.04 -5.65
N VAL A 273 -5.90 -11.20 -4.76
CA VAL A 273 -5.05 -10.10 -4.28
C VAL A 273 -3.86 -9.87 -5.21
N VAL A 274 -3.72 -8.64 -5.72
CA VAL A 274 -2.61 -8.17 -6.54
C VAL A 274 -1.90 -7.06 -5.78
N ALA A 275 -0.64 -7.25 -5.43
CA ALA A 275 0.16 -6.24 -4.77
C ALA A 275 0.85 -5.33 -5.79
N ILE A 276 0.67 -4.02 -5.63
CA ILE A 276 1.10 -3.01 -6.60
C ILE A 276 2.42 -2.38 -6.15
N PHE A 277 3.49 -2.61 -6.90
CA PHE A 277 4.83 -2.06 -6.66
C PHE A 277 5.16 -0.97 -7.66
N LYS A 278 5.91 0.02 -7.21
CA LYS A 278 6.57 0.98 -8.10
C LYS A 278 7.53 0.27 -9.04
N ASP A 279 8.47 -0.49 -8.48
CA ASP A 279 9.56 -1.12 -9.22
C ASP A 279 10.05 -2.42 -8.53
N ARG A 280 11.05 -3.07 -9.15
CA ARG A 280 11.68 -4.29 -8.61
C ARG A 280 12.57 -4.03 -7.38
N ALA A 281 12.99 -2.79 -7.13
CA ALA A 281 13.74 -2.48 -5.92
C ALA A 281 12.81 -2.48 -4.72
N GLU A 282 11.63 -1.86 -4.84
CA GLU A 282 10.60 -1.88 -3.80
C GLU A 282 10.12 -3.31 -3.49
N ASP A 283 9.85 -4.14 -4.49
CA ASP A 283 9.50 -5.57 -4.30
C ASP A 283 10.54 -6.32 -3.43
N ARG A 284 11.82 -6.03 -3.64
CA ARG A 284 12.91 -6.67 -2.88
C ARG A 284 12.97 -6.21 -1.42
N THR A 285 12.72 -4.93 -1.14
CA THR A 285 12.78 -4.37 0.21
C THR A 285 11.48 -4.53 0.99
N PHE A 286 10.36 -4.73 0.30
CA PHE A 286 9.02 -4.73 0.90
C PHE A 286 8.82 -5.80 1.97
N HIS A 287 9.41 -6.98 1.82
CA HIS A 287 9.31 -8.02 2.85
C HIS A 287 9.91 -7.58 4.19
N ALA A 288 11.03 -6.84 4.18
CA ALA A 288 11.62 -6.33 5.41
C ALA A 288 10.72 -5.28 6.07
N PHE A 289 10.12 -4.40 5.26
CA PHE A 289 9.11 -3.46 5.73
C PHE A 289 7.90 -4.18 6.35
N LEU A 290 7.35 -5.20 5.70
CA LEU A 290 6.24 -5.98 6.24
C LEU A 290 6.60 -6.72 7.53
N TRP A 291 7.85 -7.17 7.66
CA TRP A 291 8.32 -7.79 8.91
C TRP A 291 8.30 -6.79 10.06
N GLU A 292 8.80 -5.57 9.83
CA GLU A 292 8.73 -4.50 10.81
C GLU A 292 7.27 -4.16 11.17
N GLN A 293 6.37 -4.09 10.19
CA GLN A 293 4.95 -3.85 10.43
C GLN A 293 4.30 -4.98 11.22
N SER A 294 4.51 -6.25 10.83
CA SER A 294 3.97 -7.41 11.53
C SER A 294 4.35 -7.38 13.01
N ARG A 295 5.63 -7.14 13.33
CA ARG A 295 6.13 -7.06 14.71
C ARG A 295 5.58 -5.87 15.48
N MET A 296 5.63 -4.67 14.88
CA MET A 296 5.10 -3.46 15.50
C MET A 296 3.62 -3.63 15.87
N LEU A 297 2.85 -4.25 14.98
CA LEU A 297 1.42 -4.44 15.13
C LEU A 297 1.05 -5.73 15.86
N SER A 298 1.98 -6.66 16.08
CA SER A 298 1.72 -8.03 16.54
C SER A 298 0.54 -8.66 15.78
N ILE A 299 0.61 -8.64 14.45
CA ILE A 299 -0.39 -9.25 13.56
C ILE A 299 0.26 -10.25 12.60
N ASP A 300 -0.57 -11.13 12.06
CA ASP A 300 -0.18 -12.07 11.02
C ASP A 300 -0.28 -11.41 9.63
N LEU A 301 0.86 -11.25 8.95
CA LEU A 301 0.99 -10.83 7.55
C LEU A 301 1.65 -11.93 6.70
N SER A 302 1.54 -13.18 7.15
CA SER A 302 2.20 -14.32 6.51
C SER A 302 1.57 -14.77 5.22
N ARG A 303 0.39 -14.24 4.89
CA ARG A 303 -0.30 -14.54 3.62
C ARG A 303 0.29 -13.71 2.49
N PRO A 304 0.82 -14.36 1.44
CA PRO A 304 1.28 -13.65 0.25
C PRO A 304 0.09 -13.14 -0.58
N PRO A 305 0.30 -12.12 -1.44
CA PRO A 305 -0.67 -11.83 -2.50
C PRO A 305 -0.67 -12.98 -3.53
N HIS A 306 -1.60 -12.97 -4.47
CA HIS A 306 -1.62 -13.93 -5.59
C HIS A 306 -0.68 -13.50 -6.71
N TYR A 307 -0.57 -12.19 -6.91
CA TYR A 307 0.27 -11.57 -7.95
C TYR A 307 1.02 -10.35 -7.42
N TYR A 308 2.17 -10.08 -8.05
CA TYR A 308 2.90 -8.83 -7.96
C TYR A 308 2.78 -8.10 -9.28
N TYR A 309 2.29 -6.87 -9.25
CA TYR A 309 2.30 -5.97 -10.39
C TYR A 309 3.37 -4.90 -10.16
N THR A 310 4.21 -4.65 -11.16
CA THR A 310 5.25 -3.64 -11.11
C THR A 310 4.96 -2.56 -12.14
N ILE A 311 4.70 -1.33 -11.67
CA ILE A 311 4.31 -0.19 -12.50
C ILE A 311 5.42 0.19 -13.48
N GLY A 312 6.67 0.28 -13.00
CA GLY A 312 7.81 0.78 -13.78
C GLY A 312 8.15 -0.03 -15.03
N ASN A 313 7.60 -1.23 -15.18
CA ASN A 313 7.79 -2.07 -16.36
C ASN A 313 6.51 -2.79 -16.82
N ASP A 314 5.33 -2.36 -16.34
CA ASP A 314 4.02 -2.96 -16.64
C ASP A 314 4.05 -4.49 -16.62
N SER A 315 4.64 -5.05 -15.56
CA SER A 315 4.82 -6.50 -15.45
C SER A 315 4.00 -7.06 -14.30
N LEU A 316 3.17 -8.05 -14.61
CA LEU A 316 2.54 -8.90 -13.62
C LEU A 316 3.38 -10.17 -13.46
N ARG A 317 3.52 -10.64 -12.22
CA ARG A 317 4.16 -11.92 -11.89
C ARG A 317 3.28 -12.64 -10.89
N ARG A 318 3.04 -13.94 -11.10
CA ARG A 318 2.40 -14.77 -10.08
C ARG A 318 3.37 -14.91 -8.91
N VAL A 319 2.86 -15.07 -7.69
CA VAL A 319 3.72 -15.39 -6.56
C VAL A 319 4.29 -16.80 -6.71
N GLU A 320 5.61 -16.88 -6.83
CA GLU A 320 6.36 -18.13 -6.98
C GLU A 320 6.97 -18.63 -5.66
N ALA A 321 7.08 -17.75 -4.65
CA ALA A 321 7.70 -18.05 -3.36
C ALA A 321 6.74 -17.75 -2.18
N PRO A 322 5.62 -18.48 -2.02
CA PRO A 322 4.68 -18.24 -0.93
C PRO A 322 5.33 -18.40 0.45
N GLY A 323 6.33 -19.28 0.57
CA GLY A 323 7.13 -19.48 1.79
C GLY A 323 7.89 -18.24 2.26
N ARG A 324 8.12 -17.24 1.39
CA ARG A 324 8.79 -15.98 1.76
C ARG A 324 8.07 -15.29 2.93
N TYR A 325 6.74 -15.35 2.96
CA TYR A 325 5.91 -14.61 3.91
C TYR A 325 5.67 -15.37 5.21
N VAL A 326 5.96 -16.67 5.29
CA VAL A 326 5.69 -17.50 6.48
C VAL A 326 6.34 -16.95 7.75
N ALA A 327 7.45 -16.23 7.63
CA ALA A 327 8.12 -15.59 8.76
C ALA A 327 7.38 -14.36 9.30
N LEU A 328 6.38 -13.81 8.59
CA LEU A 328 5.65 -12.59 8.93
C LEU A 328 4.44 -12.84 9.85
N ASP A 329 4.58 -13.73 10.83
CA ASP A 329 3.59 -13.93 11.89
C ASP A 329 4.18 -13.51 13.24
N ALA A 330 3.97 -12.26 13.60
CA ALA A 330 4.31 -11.73 14.92
C ALA A 330 3.10 -11.65 15.86
N SER A 331 1.98 -12.33 15.55
CA SER A 331 0.76 -12.31 16.36
C SER A 331 0.96 -12.82 17.80
N ARG A 332 2.05 -13.55 18.03
CA ARG A 332 2.43 -14.15 19.32
C ARG A 332 3.50 -13.35 20.09
N GLU A 333 4.06 -12.29 19.53
CA GLU A 333 5.05 -11.44 20.21
C GLU A 333 4.36 -10.63 21.34
N ARG A 334 4.78 -10.83 22.60
CA ARG A 334 4.09 -10.32 23.81
C ARG A 334 4.49 -8.90 24.25
N ASP A 335 5.40 -8.25 23.54
CA ASP A 335 6.01 -6.99 24.00
C ASP A 335 5.15 -5.75 23.74
N THR A 336 4.05 -5.89 23.00
CA THR A 336 3.19 -4.75 22.62
C THR A 336 1.96 -4.70 23.54
N PRO A 337 1.74 -3.60 24.28
CA PRO A 337 0.62 -3.50 25.21
C PRO A 337 -0.70 -3.74 24.50
N ALA A 338 -1.59 -4.51 25.12
CA ALA A 338 -2.99 -4.61 24.70
C ALA A 338 -3.59 -3.21 24.79
N ILE A 339 -3.72 -2.50 23.66
CA ILE A 339 -4.43 -1.23 23.62
C ILE A 339 -5.85 -1.54 23.17
N CYS A 340 -6.74 -1.38 24.14
CA CYS A 340 -8.19 -1.35 24.14
C CYS A 340 -8.89 -1.93 22.90
N TYR A 341 -9.25 -3.22 22.99
CA TYR A 341 -10.52 -3.66 22.42
C TYR A 341 -11.63 -2.83 23.06
N GLN A 342 -12.13 -1.78 22.40
CA GLN A 342 -13.50 -1.37 22.67
C GLN A 342 -14.39 -2.42 22.01
N LEU A 343 -14.62 -3.53 22.72
CA LEU A 343 -15.75 -4.40 22.43
C LEU A 343 -16.98 -3.48 22.47
N ALA A 344 -17.55 -3.16 21.32
CA ALA A 344 -18.86 -2.54 21.23
C ALA A 344 -19.85 -3.45 21.98
N HIS A 345 -20.12 -3.14 23.24
CA HIS A 345 -21.17 -3.82 24.00
C HIS A 345 -22.48 -3.32 23.41
N SER A 346 -23.17 -4.21 22.72
CA SER A 346 -24.55 -4.03 22.31
C SER A 346 -25.39 -3.87 23.57
N ASN A 347 -26.03 -2.71 23.74
CA ASN A 347 -27.22 -2.58 24.58
C ASN A 347 -28.44 -2.45 23.67
#